data_AF-A0A401IU08-F1
#
_entry.id   AF-A0A401IU08-F1
#
_cell.length_a   1.000
_cell.length_b   1.000
_cell.length_c   1.000
_cell.angle_alpha   90.00
_cell.angle_beta   90.00
_cell.angle_gamma   90.00
#
_symmetry.space_group_name_H-M   'P 1'
#
loop_
_entity.id
_entity.type
_entity.pdbx_description
1 polymer ?
#
loop_
_entity_poly.entity_id
_entity_poly.type
_entity_poly.pdbx_seq_one_letter_code
_entity_poly.pdbx_strand_id
1 'polypeptide(L)' 'MNKCPFCGAYNVGPMNLPEGQHILLQTVNDDGNINIGAGYKVDLVACGSCKNMWLHSDGITAGKPEV' A
#
# COMPACT_ATOMS: atom_id res chain seq x y z
N MET A 1 3.90 9.98 -9.00
CA MET A 1 4.60 8.74 -8.63
C MET A 1 5.01 8.01 -9.92
N ASN A 2 6.27 8.12 -10.35
CA ASN A 2 6.55 8.01 -11.80
C ASN A 2 7.49 6.87 -12.25
N LYS A 3 8.20 6.15 -11.36
CA LYS A 3 9.21 5.17 -11.80
C LYS A 3 9.21 3.90 -10.96
N CYS A 4 9.29 2.74 -11.60
CA CYS A 4 9.39 1.45 -10.93
C CYS A 4 10.71 1.35 -10.17
N PRO A 5 10.69 1.05 -8.86
CA PRO A 5 11.92 0.98 -8.06
C PRO A 5 12.80 -0.23 -8.41
N PHE A 6 12.24 -1.24 -9.09
CA PHE A 6 12.95 -2.47 -9.42
C PHE A 6 13.63 -2.46 -10.79
N CYS A 7 12.99 -1.87 -11.81
CA CYS A 7 13.48 -1.89 -13.19
C CYS A 7 13.60 -0.50 -13.83
N GLY A 8 13.18 0.57 -13.14
CA GLY A 8 13.27 1.93 -13.66
C GLY A 8 12.25 2.29 -14.75
N ALA A 9 11.30 1.42 -15.09
CA ALA A 9 10.28 1.71 -16.09
C ALA A 9 9.23 2.71 -15.57
N TYR A 10 8.64 3.49 -16.48
CA TYR A 10 7.54 4.44 -16.18
C TYR A 10 6.15 3.80 -16.26
N ASN A 11 6.06 2.55 -16.72
CA ASN A 11 4.81 1.79 -16.79
C ASN A 11 4.46 1.27 -15.38
N VAL A 12 3.96 2.17 -14.52
CA VAL A 12 3.59 1.92 -13.14
C VAL A 12 2.20 2.47 -12.87
N GLY A 13 1.40 1.75 -12.08
CA GLY A 13 0.06 2.19 -11.73
C GLY A 13 -0.57 1.38 -10.59
N PRO A 14 -1.66 1.87 -9.98
CA PRO A 14 -2.36 1.17 -8.93
C PRO A 14 -2.99 -0.13 -9.45
N MET A 15 -3.03 -1.14 -8.59
CA MET A 15 -3.75 -2.38 -8.83
C MET A 15 -5.20 -2.22 -8.38
N ASN A 16 -6.13 -2.58 -9.25
CA ASN A 16 -7.54 -2.63 -8.89
C ASN A 16 -7.75 -3.80 -7.92
N LEU A 17 -8.16 -3.48 -6.69
CA LEU A 17 -8.70 -4.46 -5.76
C LEU A 17 -10.18 -4.73 -6.11
N PRO A 18 -10.74 -5.88 -5.73
CA PRO A 18 -12.18 -6.11 -5.79
C PRO A 18 -12.96 -4.98 -5.11
N GLU A 19 -14.16 -4.70 -5.62
CA GLU A 19 -15.00 -3.61 -5.11
C GLU A 19 -15.21 -3.72 -3.59
N GLY A 20 -15.02 -2.61 -2.88
CA GLY A 20 -15.14 -2.52 -1.43
C GLY A 20 -13.94 -3.02 -0.62
N GLN A 21 -12.89 -3.56 -1.26
CA GLN A 21 -11.69 -4.03 -0.56
C GLN A 21 -10.60 -2.96 -0.45
N HIS A 22 -9.85 -3.02 0.65
CA HIS A 22 -8.73 -2.15 0.94
C HIS A 22 -7.64 -2.94 1.70
N ILE A 23 -6.38 -2.52 1.54
CA ILE A 23 -5.26 -3.11 2.28
C ILE A 23 -5.03 -2.30 3.55
N LEU A 24 -5.12 -2.97 4.70
CA LEU A 24 -4.77 -2.41 6.00
C LEU A 24 -3.46 -3.03 6.47
N LEU A 25 -2.52 -2.18 6.91
CA LEU A 25 -1.32 -2.62 7.63
C LEU A 25 -1.61 -2.55 9.13
N GLN A 26 -1.66 -3.71 9.77
CA GLN A 26 -1.93 -3.85 11.20
C GLN A 26 -0.69 -4.36 11.93
N THR A 27 -0.47 -3.87 13.15
CA THR A 27 0.59 -4.37 14.04
C THR A 27 0.00 -5.31 15.08
N VAL A 28 0.65 -6.45 15.29
CA VAL A 28 0.32 -7.39 16.37
C VAL A 28 1.15 -6.98 17.59
N ASN A 29 0.53 -6.95 18.78
CA ASN A 29 1.28 -6.72 20.01
C ASN A 29 1.92 -8.01 20.53
N ASP A 30 2.74 -7.90 21.57
CA ASP A 30 3.49 -9.04 22.13
C ASP A 30 2.59 -10.17 22.68
N ASP A 31 1.33 -9.86 22.98
CA ASP A 31 0.32 -10.82 23.45
C ASP A 31 -0.40 -11.56 22.31
N GLY A 32 -0.01 -11.32 21.05
CA GLY A 32 -0.66 -11.91 19.88
C GLY A 32 -2.01 -11.28 19.53
N ASN A 33 -2.39 -10.17 20.19
CA ASN A 33 -3.61 -9.44 19.87
C ASN A 33 -3.37 -8.52 18.67
N ILE A 34 -4.28 -8.59 17.70
CA ILE A 34 -4.31 -7.66 16.56
C ILE A 34 -4.80 -6.30 17.09
N ASN A 35 -3.90 -5.32 17.12
CA ASN A 35 -4.28 -3.96 17.48
C ASN A 35 -4.72 -3.24 16.22
N ILE A 36 -6.04 -3.20 15.97
CA ILE A 36 -6.64 -2.41 14.88
C ILE A 36 -6.67 -0.94 15.32
N GLY A 37 -5.48 -0.34 15.42
CA GLY A 37 -5.34 1.10 15.61
C GLY A 37 -5.56 1.85 14.30
N ALA A 38 -5.37 3.17 14.35
CA ALA A 38 -5.30 4.02 13.17
C ALA A 38 -4.25 3.52 12.17
N GLY A 39 -4.70 2.93 11.06
CA GLY A 39 -3.82 2.44 10.01
C GLY A 39 -3.47 3.50 8.97
N TYR A 40 -2.41 3.24 8.20
CA TYR A 40 -2.12 4.01 6.99
C TYR A 40 -2.80 3.35 5.80
N LYS A 41 -3.56 4.13 5.04
CA LYS A 41 -4.01 3.71 3.72
C LYS A 41 -2.80 3.60 2.79
N VAL A 42 -2.60 2.42 2.24
CA VAL A 42 -1.55 2.13 1.25
C VAL A 42 -2.19 1.68 -0.05
N ASP A 43 -1.63 2.13 -1.16
CA ASP A 43 -2.02 1.65 -2.48
C ASP A 43 -1.10 0.51 -2.88
N LEU A 44 -1.68 -0.58 -3.41
CA LEU A 44 -0.90 -1.61 -4.07
C LEU A 44 -0.59 -1.15 -5.49
N VAL A 45 0.69 -0.99 -5.81
CA VAL A 45 1.15 -0.52 -7.12
C VAL A 45 1.87 -1.65 -7.84
N ALA A 46 1.68 -1.75 -9.15
CA ALA A 46 2.33 -2.74 -9.99
C ALA A 46 3.07 -2.08 -11.16
N CYS A 47 4.14 -2.73 -11.61
CA CYS A 47 4.86 -2.36 -12.83
C CYS A 47 4.46 -3.26 -14.00
N GLY A 48 3.90 -2.68 -15.06
CA GLY A 48 3.54 -3.43 -16.26
C GLY A 48 4.73 -4.01 -17.02
N SER A 49 5.94 -3.46 -16.83
CA SER A 49 7.16 -3.90 -17.53
C SER A 49 7.83 -5.12 -16.87
N CYS A 50 8.15 -5.07 -15.57
CA CYS A 50 8.84 -6.15 -14.87
C CYS A 50 7.92 -7.02 -13.99
N LYS A 51 6.62 -6.72 -13.97
CA LYS A 51 5.58 -7.46 -13.22
C LYS A 51 5.77 -7.49 -11.70
N ASN A 52 6.69 -6.70 -11.15
CA ASN A 52 6.80 -6.50 -9.71
C ASN A 52 5.63 -5.67 -9.16
N MET A 53 5.32 -5.90 -7.89
CA MET A 53 4.31 -5.21 -7.10
C MET A 53 4.88 -4.76 -5.76
N TRP A 54 4.41 -3.62 -5.26
CA TRP A 54 4.86 -3.07 -3.98
C TRP A 54 3.77 -2.19 -3.36
N LEU A 55 3.87 -2.03 -2.05
CA LEU A 55 3.05 -1.06 -1.32
C LEU A 55 3.61 0.34 -1.54
N HIS A 56 2.73 1.27 -1.85
CA HIS A 56 3.08 2.68 -1.98
C HIS A 56 2.26 3.55 -1.05
N SER A 57 2.93 4.57 -0.51
CA SER A 57 2.33 5.66 0.25
C SER A 57 2.93 6.95 -0.31
N ASP A 58 2.11 7.80 -0.95
CA ASP A 58 2.54 9.14 -1.29
C ASP A 58 2.79 9.89 0.03
N GLY A 59 4.06 10.29 0.22
CA GLY A 59 4.71 10.40 1.53
C GLY A 59 3.91 11.06 2.64
N ILE A 60 3.81 10.39 3.80
CA ILE A 60 3.55 10.94 5.17
C ILE A 60 2.50 12.08 5.24
N THR A 61 1.57 12.09 4.30
CA THR A 61 0.14 12.28 4.54
C THR A 61 -0.43 10.87 4.41
N ALA A 62 -0.17 9.94 5.34
CA ALA A 62 -0.74 10.01 6.69
C ALA A 62 -2.09 10.74 6.66
N GLY A 63 -2.96 10.32 5.73
CA GLY A 63 -4.39 10.52 5.87
C GLY A 63 -4.70 10.17 7.31
N LYS A 64 -5.36 11.10 8.00
CA LYS A 64 -5.70 10.97 9.41
C LYS A 64 -6.17 9.54 9.68
N PRO A 65 -5.91 8.99 10.88
CA PRO A 65 -6.66 7.84 11.38
C PRO A 65 -8.09 7.85 10.84
N GLU A 66 -8.43 6.92 9.94
CA GLU A 66 -9.84 6.74 9.58
C GLU A 66 -10.47 6.03 10.77
N VAL A 67 -11.48 6.67 11.38
CA VAL A 67 -12.21 6.22 12.57
C VAL A 67 -13.37 5.34 12.15
#